data_AF-A0A0B8PKL7-F1
#
_entry.id   AF-A0A0B8PKL7-F1
#
_cell.length_a   1.000
_cell.length_b   1.000
_cell.length_c   1.000
_cell.angle_alpha   90.00
_cell.angle_beta   90.00
_cell.angle_gamma   90.00
#
_symmetry.space_group_name_H-M   'P 1'
#
loop_
_entity.id
_entity.type
_entity.pdbx_description
1 polymer ?
#
loop_
_entity_poly.entity_id
_entity_poly.type
_entity_poly.pdbx_seq_one_letter_code
_entity_poly.pdbx_strand_id
1 'polypeptide(L)'
;MNKRSAMLERELVDVENRTITVAFSSEDPVEMGGYKEILSHQPGHMRTERLDTGGAVLVNHDWDDQVGVIESYSIDSMTGIARAVLRFGKSERANEIFQDVLDEIRRHISVAISPMPMR
;
A
#
# COMPACT_ATOMS: atom_id res chain seq x y z
N MET A 1 -6.49 -14.02 -8.68
CA MET A 1 -6.03 -12.69 -8.25
C MET A 1 -4.90 -12.90 -7.27
N ASN A 2 -3.64 -12.73 -7.70
CA ASN A 2 -2.49 -12.91 -6.82
C ASN A 2 -2.43 -11.70 -5.87
N LYS A 3 -2.52 -11.95 -4.58
CA LYS A 3 -2.55 -10.91 -3.54
C LYS A 3 -1.16 -10.83 -2.92
N ARG A 4 -0.54 -9.65 -2.97
CA ARG A 4 0.62 -9.30 -2.14
C ARG A 4 0.11 -8.79 -0.79
N SER A 5 0.77 -9.21 0.29
CA SER A 5 0.51 -8.73 1.66
C SER A 5 1.82 -8.33 2.33
N ALA A 6 1.89 -7.12 2.87
CA ALA A 6 2.97 -6.70 3.75
C ALA A 6 2.52 -6.73 5.22
N MET A 7 3.49 -6.74 6.15
CA MET A 7 3.27 -6.66 7.59
C MET A 7 3.57 -5.24 8.09
N LEU A 8 2.79 -4.77 9.07
CA LEU A 8 2.99 -3.49 9.75
C LEU A 8 3.94 -3.65 10.94
N GLU A 9 4.94 -2.75 11.06
CA GLU A 9 5.81 -2.63 12.23
C GLU A 9 5.37 -1.41 13.07
N ARG A 10 5.35 -1.54 14.41
CA ARG A 10 4.80 -0.51 15.34
C ARG A 10 5.46 0.87 15.24
N GLU A 11 6.73 0.94 14.83
CA GLU A 11 7.48 2.22 14.69
C GLU A 11 6.99 3.09 13.52
N LEU A 12 6.00 2.61 12.76
CA LEU A 12 5.51 3.25 11.55
C LEU A 12 4.17 4.00 11.73
N VAL A 13 3.64 4.10 12.96
CA VAL A 13 2.34 4.74 13.25
C VAL A 13 2.51 6.08 13.94
N ASP A 14 1.87 7.12 13.41
CA ASP A 14 1.70 8.42 14.07
C ASP A 14 0.22 8.64 14.38
N VAL A 15 -0.14 8.52 15.66
CA VAL A 15 -1.53 8.62 16.11
C VAL A 15 -2.07 10.04 16.01
N GLU A 16 -1.22 11.05 16.23
CA GLU A 16 -1.62 12.46 16.19
C GLU A 16 -1.96 12.88 14.76
N ASN A 17 -1.09 12.54 13.82
CA ASN A 17 -1.29 12.82 12.40
C ASN A 17 -2.21 11.79 11.71
N ARG A 18 -2.56 10.71 12.41
CA ARG A 18 -3.35 9.56 11.92
C ARG A 18 -2.72 8.94 10.67
N THR A 19 -1.40 8.80 10.69
CA THR A 19 -0.64 8.24 9.59
C THR A 19 -0.03 6.90 9.95
N ILE A 20 0.16 6.09 8.91
CA ILE A 20 0.89 4.83 9.02
C ILE A 20 1.76 4.63 7.79
N THR A 21 3.00 4.19 7.98
CA THR A 21 3.87 3.80 6.89
C THR A 21 3.72 2.30 6.62
N VAL A 22 3.46 1.93 5.37
CA VAL A 22 3.31 0.54 4.93
C VAL A 22 4.30 0.25 3.81
N ALA A 23 4.96 -0.91 3.84
CA ALA A 23 5.55 -1.46 2.62
C ALA A 23 4.40 -1.99 1.75
N PHE A 24 4.31 -1.60 0.48
CA PHE A 24 3.23 -2.08 -0.40
C PHE A 24 3.73 -2.91 -1.58
N SER A 25 5.03 -2.86 -1.87
CA SER A 25 5.67 -3.71 -2.87
C SER A 25 7.14 -3.93 -2.54
N SER A 26 7.67 -5.09 -2.95
CA SER A 26 9.11 -5.33 -3.06
C SER A 26 9.46 -5.84 -4.46
N GLU A 27 10.74 -5.74 -4.83
CA GLU A 27 11.32 -6.37 -6.01
C GLU A 27 11.66 -7.87 -5.78
N ASP A 28 11.23 -8.45 -4.66
CA ASP A 28 11.43 -9.89 -4.41
C ASP A 28 10.70 -10.74 -5.45
N PRO A 29 11.35 -11.75 -6.04
CA PRO A 29 10.72 -12.63 -7.02
C PRO A 29 9.60 -13.47 -6.39
N VAL A 30 8.43 -13.47 -7.02
CA VAL A 30 7.27 -14.30 -6.61
C VAL A 30 6.97 -15.33 -7.69
N GLU A 31 6.82 -16.59 -7.29
CA GLU A 31 6.43 -17.68 -8.20
C GLU A 31 4.99 -17.51 -8.69
N MET A 32 4.81 -17.48 -10.00
CA MET A 32 3.53 -17.32 -10.69
C MET A 32 3.37 -18.36 -11.79
N GLY A 33 2.96 -19.58 -11.43
CA GLY A 33 2.54 -20.58 -12.42
C GLY A 33 3.60 -20.97 -13.46
N GLY A 34 4.88 -21.05 -13.04
CA GLY A 34 5.99 -21.50 -13.89
C GLY A 34 6.97 -20.40 -14.31
N TYR A 35 6.75 -19.15 -13.88
CA TYR A 35 7.73 -18.08 -13.98
C TYR A 35 7.82 -17.30 -12.66
N LYS A 36 8.94 -16.60 -12.47
CA LYS A 36 9.12 -15.64 -11.37
C LYS A 36 8.74 -14.25 -11.81
N GLU A 37 7.75 -13.65 -11.17
CA GLU A 37 7.40 -12.25 -11.36
C GLU A 37 8.25 -11.37 -10.44
N ILE A 38 8.85 -10.32 -11.02
CA ILE A 38 9.49 -9.23 -10.29
C ILE A 38 8.78 -7.93 -10.73
N LEU A 39 8.28 -7.16 -9.77
CA LEU A 39 7.75 -5.82 -10.06
C LEU A 39 8.87 -4.83 -9.87
N SER A 40 9.42 -4.35 -10.98
CA SER A 40 10.51 -3.39 -10.92
C SER A 40 10.02 -2.00 -10.46
N HIS A 41 10.82 -1.37 -9.60
CA HIS A 41 10.64 0.00 -9.11
C HIS A 41 11.62 0.99 -9.75
N GLN A 42 12.29 0.60 -10.84
CA GLN A 42 13.17 1.49 -11.57
C GLN A 42 12.40 2.71 -12.14
N PRO A 43 13.07 3.85 -12.35
CA PRO A 43 12.45 5.02 -12.97
C PRO A 43 11.74 4.66 -14.28
N GLY A 44 10.45 5.00 -14.37
CA GLY A 44 9.62 4.71 -15.54
C GLY A 44 8.96 3.33 -15.57
N HIS A 45 9.25 2.43 -14.63
CA HIS A 45 8.61 1.11 -14.52
C HIS A 45 7.33 1.13 -13.67
N MET A 46 7.14 2.20 -12.88
CA MET A 46 5.95 2.41 -12.06
C MET A 46 5.10 3.56 -12.61
N ARG A 47 3.79 3.35 -12.65
CA ARG A 47 2.79 4.41 -12.82
C ARG A 47 2.48 5.01 -11.45
N THR A 48 3.00 6.20 -11.20
CA THR A 48 2.94 6.84 -9.89
C THR A 48 1.79 7.83 -9.77
N GLU A 49 1.03 8.10 -10.84
CA GLU A 49 0.05 9.18 -10.88
C GLU A 49 -0.98 9.07 -9.75
N ARG A 50 -1.45 7.85 -9.45
CA ARG A 50 -2.37 7.63 -8.32
C ARG A 50 -1.73 7.79 -6.95
N LEU A 51 -0.43 7.54 -6.82
CA LEU A 51 0.31 7.76 -5.58
C LEU A 51 0.55 9.26 -5.39
N ASP A 52 0.95 9.96 -6.46
CA ASP A 52 1.27 11.38 -6.49
C ASP A 52 0.04 12.26 -6.20
N THR A 53 -1.16 11.83 -6.60
CA THR A 53 -2.42 12.60 -6.41
C THR A 53 -3.26 12.15 -5.21
N GLY A 54 -2.68 11.42 -4.26
CA GLY A 54 -3.37 11.03 -3.03
C GLY A 54 -4.35 9.88 -3.18
N GLY A 55 -3.89 8.75 -3.72
CA GLY A 55 -4.70 7.55 -3.97
C GLY A 55 -5.50 7.07 -2.76
N ALA A 56 -6.71 6.57 -3.00
CA ALA A 56 -7.63 6.15 -1.95
C ALA A 56 -7.12 4.95 -1.14
N VAL A 57 -7.24 5.05 0.18
CA VAL A 57 -7.11 3.92 1.10
C VAL A 57 -8.50 3.32 1.28
N LEU A 58 -8.69 2.12 0.74
CA LEU A 58 -9.96 1.43 0.66
C LEU A 58 -9.98 0.22 1.58
N VAL A 59 -11.13 -0.06 2.18
CA VAL A 59 -11.36 -1.32 2.89
C VAL A 59 -11.83 -2.38 1.89
N ASN A 60 -11.22 -3.57 1.92
CA ASN A 60 -11.63 -4.73 1.11
C ASN A 60 -11.67 -4.52 -0.41
N HIS A 61 -10.95 -3.52 -0.94
CA HIS A 61 -11.04 -3.08 -2.35
C HIS A 61 -12.43 -2.57 -2.77
N ASP A 62 -13.28 -2.21 -1.81
CA ASP A 62 -14.56 -1.56 -2.07
C ASP A 62 -14.30 -0.08 -2.37
N TRP A 63 -14.70 0.37 -3.56
CA TRP A 63 -14.47 1.75 -4.01
C TRP A 63 -15.40 2.74 -3.31
N ASP A 64 -16.46 2.26 -2.68
CA ASP A 64 -17.36 3.08 -1.87
C ASP A 64 -16.94 3.15 -0.39
N ASP A 65 -15.97 2.34 0.06
CA ASP A 65 -15.46 2.31 1.45
C ASP A 65 -14.05 2.93 1.56
N GLN A 66 -13.96 4.22 1.20
CA GLN A 66 -12.73 5.00 1.37
C GLN A 66 -12.59 5.53 2.81
N VAL A 67 -11.47 5.17 3.44
CA VAL A 67 -11.16 5.55 4.84
C VAL A 67 -9.94 6.44 4.99
N GLY A 68 -9.23 6.72 3.89
CA GLY A 68 -8.04 7.55 3.91
C GLY A 68 -7.47 7.83 2.52
N VAL A 69 -6.27 8.39 2.53
CA VAL A 69 -5.51 8.72 1.32
C VAL A 69 -4.05 8.35 1.51
N ILE A 70 -3.34 8.15 0.40
CA ILE A 70 -1.88 8.14 0.38
C ILE A 70 -1.42 9.59 0.52
N GLU A 71 -0.55 9.85 1.49
CA GLU A 71 0.03 11.18 1.73
C GLU A 71 1.37 11.35 1.04
N SER A 72 2.18 10.28 1.00
CA SER A 72 3.43 10.23 0.26
C SER A 72 3.85 8.78 0.02
N TYR A 73 4.87 8.58 -0.82
CA TYR A 73 5.51 7.29 -1.00
C TYR A 73 7.02 7.46 -1.17
N SER A 74 7.75 6.39 -0.97
CA SER A 74 9.19 6.31 -1.20
C SER A 74 9.57 4.94 -1.73
N ILE A 75 10.67 4.89 -2.46
CA ILE A 75 11.29 3.66 -2.95
C ILE A 75 12.68 3.62 -2.36
N ASP A 76 12.97 2.57 -1.62
CA ASP A 76 14.30 2.32 -1.11
C ASP A 76 15.13 1.62 -2.19
N SER A 77 16.08 2.34 -2.78
CA SER A 77 16.94 1.82 -3.85
C SER A 77 17.92 0.74 -3.38
N MET A 78 18.19 0.63 -2.07
CA MET A 78 19.08 -0.40 -1.54
C MET A 78 18.35 -1.72 -1.32
N THR A 79 17.09 -1.66 -0.89
CA THR A 79 16.30 -2.86 -0.56
C THR A 79 15.28 -3.24 -1.63
N GLY A 80 14.96 -2.35 -2.56
CA GLY A 80 13.89 -2.54 -3.55
C GLY A 80 12.50 -2.55 -2.91
N ILE A 81 12.34 -1.94 -1.73
CA ILE A 81 11.06 -1.86 -1.02
C ILE A 81 10.41 -0.50 -1.29
N ALA A 82 9.18 -0.54 -1.80
CA ALA A 82 8.33 0.64 -1.94
C ALA A 82 7.42 0.79 -0.71
N ARG A 83 7.43 1.98 -0.11
CA ARG A 83 6.64 2.34 1.07
C ARG A 83 5.68 3.48 0.76
N ALA A 84 4.53 3.50 1.42
CA ALA A 84 3.56 4.59 1.36
C ALA A 84 3.20 5.04 2.77
N VAL A 85 3.04 6.35 2.96
CA VAL A 85 2.43 6.93 4.15
C VAL A 85 0.94 7.06 3.87
N LEU A 86 0.11 6.35 4.64
CA LEU A 86 -1.35 6.40 4.54
C LEU A 86 -1.88 7.28 5.65
N ARG A 87 -2.76 8.24 5.33
CA ARG A 87 -3.45 9.07 6.32
C ARG A 87 -4.93 8.73 6.40
N PHE A 88 -5.40 8.41 7.60
CA PHE A 88 -6.81 8.05 7.84
C PHE A 88 -7.67 9.30 8.08
N GLY A 89 -8.87 9.29 7.50
CA GLY A 89 -9.89 10.33 7.73
C GLY A 89 -10.42 10.32 9.16
N LYS A 90 -11.36 11.23 9.48
CA LYS A 90 -11.97 11.36 10.82
C LYS A 90 -13.44 10.93 10.89
N SER A 91 -13.98 10.34 9.82
CA SER A 91 -15.33 9.77 9.83
C SER A 91 -15.41 8.60 10.81
N GLU A 92 -16.63 8.24 11.22
CA GLU A 92 -16.86 7.08 12.08
C GLU A 92 -16.22 5.82 11.50
N ARG A 93 -16.44 5.56 10.21
CA ARG A 93 -15.85 4.43 9.48
C ARG A 93 -14.32 4.47 9.45
N ALA A 94 -13.71 5.64 9.22
CA ALA A 94 -12.25 5.76 9.22
C ALA A 94 -11.65 5.61 10.63
N ASN A 95 -12.37 6.03 11.68
CA ASN A 95 -11.94 5.82 13.07
C ASN A 95 -11.99 4.34 13.46
N GLU A 96 -13.05 3.62 13.10
CA GLU A 96 -13.16 2.17 13.31
C GLU A 96 -11.95 1.45 12.70
N ILE A 97 -11.66 1.72 11.42
CA ILE A 97 -10.55 1.06 10.73
C ILE A 97 -9.18 1.49 11.26
N PHE A 98 -9.00 2.77 11.61
CA PHE A 98 -7.74 3.20 12.22
C PHE A 98 -7.53 2.53 13.58
N GLN A 99 -8.58 2.39 14.39
CA GLN A 99 -8.50 1.66 15.66
C GLN A 99 -8.16 0.18 15.46
N ASP A 100 -8.78 -0.50 14.49
CA ASP A 100 -8.41 -1.89 14.13
C ASP A 100 -6.93 -2.03 13.72
N VAL A 101 -6.36 -1.00 13.11
CA VAL A 101 -4.93 -0.96 12.75
C VAL A 101 -4.06 -0.77 14.00
N LEU A 102 -4.43 0.15 14.89
CA LEU A 102 -3.75 0.36 16.17
C LEU A 102 -3.78 -0.88 17.07
N ASP A 103 -4.91 -1.59 17.05
CA ASP A 103 -5.14 -2.81 17.83
C ASP A 103 -4.54 -4.06 17.17
N GLU A 104 -3.81 -3.89 16.04
CA GLU A 104 -3.14 -4.96 15.30
C GLU A 104 -4.09 -6.06 14.79
N ILE A 105 -5.37 -5.75 14.63
CA ILE A 105 -6.35 -6.62 13.99
C ILE A 105 -6.13 -6.62 12.48
N ARG A 106 -5.89 -5.42 11.92
CA ARG A 106 -5.64 -5.22 10.48
C ARG A 106 -4.15 -4.98 10.21
N ARG A 107 -3.42 -6.08 10.02
CA ARG A 107 -1.96 -6.06 9.83
C ARG A 107 -1.49 -6.14 8.39
N HIS A 108 -2.41 -6.37 7.45
CA HIS A 108 -2.09 -6.60 6.05
C HIS A 108 -2.79 -5.61 5.14
N ILE A 109 -2.07 -5.22 4.10
CA ILE A 109 -2.60 -4.43 2.99
C ILE A 109 -2.58 -5.26 1.71
N SER A 110 -3.43 -4.89 0.77
CA SER A 110 -3.44 -5.45 -0.57
C SER A 110 -3.39 -4.32 -1.59
N VAL A 111 -2.55 -4.48 -2.61
CA VAL A 111 -2.37 -3.50 -3.68
C VAL A 111 -2.83 -4.09 -5.00
N ALA A 112 -3.49 -3.28 -5.83
CA ALA A 112 -3.82 -3.65 -7.19
C ALA A 112 -2.63 -3.34 -8.10
N ILE A 113 -2.23 -4.32 -8.92
CA ILE A 113 -1.34 -4.10 -10.05
C ILE A 113 -2.17 -4.08 -11.33
N SER A 114 -1.80 -3.21 -12.26
CA SER A 114 -2.37 -3.21 -13.60
C SER A 114 -1.20 -3.40 -14.58
N PRO A 115 -1.14 -4.55 -15.29
CA PRO A 115 -0.11 -4.76 -16.29
C PRO A 115 -0.32 -3.78 -17.44
N MET A 116 0.78 -3.27 -18.01
CA MET A 116 0.70 -2.56 -19.27
C MET A 116 0.45 -3.59 -20.37
N PRO A 117 -0.53 -3.40 -21.27
CA PRO A 117 -0.65 -4.27 -22.43
C PRO A 117 0.67 -4.21 -23.21
N MET A 118 1.24 -5.37 -23.50
CA MET A 118 2.37 -5.48 -24.42
C MET A 118 1.88 -4.95 -25.77
N ARG A 119 2.50 -3.87 -26.26
CA ARG A 119 2.29 -3.38 -27.62
C ARG A 119 2.99 -4.30 -28.61
#